data_AF-A0A950E9T4-F1
#
_entry.id   AF-A0A950E9T4-F1
#
_cell.length_a   1.000
_cell.length_b   1.000
_cell.length_c   1.000
_cell.angle_alpha   90.00
_cell.angle_beta   90.00
_cell.angle_gamma   90.00
#
_symmetry.space_group_name_H-M   'P 1'
#
loop_
_entity.id
_entity.type
_entity.pdbx_description
1 polymer ?
#
loop_
_entity_poly.entity_id
_entity_poly.type
_entity_poly.pdbx_seq_one_letter_code
_entity_poly.pdbx_strand_id
1 'polypeptide(L)'
;MKDAAPNPTDLPGFRGTRTGLEVEDIRQSFLDNLFYGMGRVPSIATRTDLYTALALTVRDRLFRYGIHTIETHEEQQARRVAYLSAEYLPGPHLGLNLLNLGVTEQARQALSQLGYDLDDLIEQEEEPGLGNGGLGRLAACYLDSLASLEVPAIGYGIRYEFGIFEQAIRDGWQVERTDKWLRYGNPWEVV
;
A
#
# COMPACT_ATOMS: atom_id res chain seq x y z
N MET A 1 -4.89 -17.16 -29.57
CA MET A 1 -3.80 -16.20 -29.33
C MET A 1 -4.18 -15.46 -28.07
N LYS A 2 -3.39 -15.58 -26.98
CA LYS A 2 -3.58 -14.74 -25.80
C LYS A 2 -2.97 -13.40 -26.17
N ASP A 3 -3.79 -12.39 -26.40
CA ASP A 3 -3.29 -11.03 -26.49
C ASP A 3 -2.68 -10.70 -25.13
N ALA A 4 -1.37 -10.43 -25.12
CA ALA A 4 -0.69 -9.99 -23.91
C ALA A 4 -1.35 -8.70 -23.44
N ALA A 5 -1.64 -8.60 -22.14
CA ALA A 5 -2.14 -7.37 -21.55
C ALA A 5 -1.20 -6.21 -21.97
N PRO A 6 -1.75 -5.05 -22.37
CA PRO A 6 -0.94 -3.93 -22.83
C PRO A 6 0.09 -3.56 -21.76
N ASN A 7 1.33 -3.27 -22.20
CA ASN A 7 2.37 -2.82 -21.28
C ASN A 7 1.87 -1.54 -20.59
N PRO A 8 1.89 -1.47 -19.26
CA PRO A 8 1.36 -0.34 -18.50
C PRO A 8 1.84 1.03 -19.02
N THR A 9 3.05 1.11 -19.57
CA THR A 9 3.65 2.32 -20.17
C THR A 9 2.97 2.83 -21.45
N ASP A 10 2.09 2.05 -22.07
CA ASP A 10 1.52 2.33 -23.40
C ASP A 10 0.12 2.93 -23.35
N LEU A 11 -0.42 3.21 -22.16
CA LEU A 11 -1.74 3.82 -21.98
C LEU A 11 -1.74 5.33 -22.36
N PRO A 12 -2.69 5.83 -23.17
CA PRO A 12 -2.75 7.25 -23.55
C PRO A 12 -3.08 8.17 -22.35
N GLY A 13 -2.25 9.20 -22.12
CA GLY A 13 -2.40 10.17 -21.01
C GLY A 13 -1.46 9.96 -19.82
N PHE A 14 -0.60 8.93 -19.86
CA PHE A 14 0.06 8.35 -18.68
C PHE A 14 1.58 8.56 -18.53
N ARG A 15 2.21 9.46 -19.28
CA ARG A 15 3.62 9.85 -19.05
C ARG A 15 3.69 11.11 -18.20
N GLY A 16 3.42 10.94 -16.92
CA GLY A 16 3.56 12.01 -15.92
C GLY A 16 4.45 11.56 -14.78
N THR A 17 5.28 12.47 -14.30
CA THR A 17 6.19 12.31 -13.15
C THR A 17 5.53 11.67 -11.93
N ARG A 18 4.21 11.87 -11.78
CA ARG A 18 3.38 11.30 -10.71
C ARG A 18 3.36 9.77 -10.66
N THR A 19 3.40 9.09 -11.81
CA THR A 19 3.30 7.61 -11.87
C THR A 19 4.47 6.94 -12.59
N GLY A 20 5.49 7.71 -13.00
CA GLY A 20 6.69 7.17 -13.63
C GLY A 20 7.48 6.26 -12.67
N LEU A 21 8.16 5.25 -13.20
CA LEU A 21 8.87 4.25 -12.38
C LEU A 21 10.36 4.57 -12.20
N GLU A 22 10.85 5.60 -12.89
CA GLU A 22 12.25 6.00 -12.81
C GLU A 22 12.55 6.73 -11.50
N VAL A 23 13.83 6.72 -11.12
CA VAL A 23 14.34 7.33 -9.87
C VAL A 23 13.88 8.78 -9.73
N GLU A 24 14.00 9.55 -10.81
CA GLU A 24 13.66 10.98 -10.79
C GLU A 24 12.15 11.23 -10.66
N ASP A 25 11.33 10.36 -11.26
CA ASP A 25 9.88 10.42 -11.14
C ASP A 25 9.44 10.14 -9.70
N ILE A 26 10.02 9.11 -9.08
CA ILE A 26 9.74 8.77 -7.68
C ILE A 26 10.20 9.89 -6.75
N ARG A 27 11.41 10.42 -6.96
CA ARG A 27 11.96 11.53 -6.16
C ARG A 27 11.05 12.76 -6.22
N GLN A 28 10.62 13.15 -7.42
CA GLN A 28 9.78 14.32 -7.59
C GLN A 28 8.37 14.10 -7.05
N SER A 29 7.73 12.96 -7.33
CA SER A 29 6.40 12.64 -6.79
C SER A 29 6.38 12.51 -5.26
N PHE A 30 7.45 12.01 -4.65
CA PHE A 30 7.64 12.05 -3.20
C PHE A 30 7.67 13.48 -2.65
N LEU A 31 8.46 14.36 -3.25
CA LEU A 31 8.52 15.77 -2.83
C LEU A 31 7.18 16.48 -3.05
N ASP A 32 6.48 16.18 -4.14
CA ASP A 32 5.16 16.75 -4.42
C ASP A 32 4.13 16.29 -3.38
N ASN A 33 4.12 15.01 -2.99
CA ASN A 33 3.24 14.51 -1.94
C ASN A 33 3.59 15.10 -0.56
N LEU A 34 4.87 15.28 -0.25
CA LEU A 34 5.28 15.93 0.99
C LEU A 34 4.86 17.41 1.02
N PHE A 35 5.05 18.13 -0.10
CA PHE A 35 4.77 19.55 -0.18
C PHE A 35 3.28 19.86 -0.37
N TYR A 36 2.67 19.37 -1.44
CA TYR A 36 1.27 19.65 -1.78
C TYR A 36 0.29 18.74 -1.03
N GLY A 37 0.65 17.48 -0.81
CA GLY A 37 -0.21 16.52 -0.11
C GLY A 37 -0.24 16.75 1.40
N MET A 38 0.93 16.91 2.01
CA MET A 38 1.06 17.04 3.47
C MET A 38 1.23 18.48 3.97
N GLY A 39 1.51 19.44 3.08
CA GLY A 39 1.80 20.82 3.50
C GLY A 39 3.08 20.90 4.33
N ARG A 40 4.10 20.10 3.98
CA ARG A 40 5.36 19.98 4.70
C ARG A 40 6.54 20.26 3.80
N VAL A 41 7.61 20.79 4.38
CA VAL A 41 8.92 20.91 3.73
C VAL A 41 9.90 19.92 4.38
N PRO A 42 10.91 19.43 3.65
CA PRO A 42 11.88 18.45 4.16
C PRO A 42 12.50 18.80 5.52
N SER A 43 12.71 20.10 5.81
CA SER A 43 13.36 20.57 7.04
C SER A 43 12.52 20.43 8.32
N ILE A 44 11.19 20.26 8.21
CA ILE A 44 10.28 20.13 9.36
C ILE A 44 9.46 18.83 9.33
N ALA A 45 9.65 18.01 8.29
CA ALA A 45 8.90 16.78 8.12
C ALA A 45 9.26 15.77 9.23
N THR A 46 8.24 15.23 9.89
CA THR A 46 8.40 14.13 10.83
C THR A 46 8.57 12.80 10.10
N ARG A 47 8.99 11.74 10.80
CA ARG A 47 9.05 10.39 10.21
C ARG A 47 7.70 9.94 9.66
N THR A 48 6.62 10.24 10.36
CA THR A 48 5.25 9.95 9.90
C THR A 48 4.92 10.73 8.63
N ASP A 49 5.28 12.02 8.53
CA ASP A 49 5.07 12.80 7.30
C ASP A 49 5.82 12.19 6.10
N LEU A 50 7.08 11.77 6.30
CA LEU A 50 7.91 11.14 5.27
C LEU A 50 7.35 9.78 4.83
N TYR A 51 6.97 8.93 5.79
CA TYR A 51 6.30 7.65 5.51
C TYR A 51 5.02 7.87 4.72
N THR A 52 4.13 8.76 5.17
CA THR A 52 2.85 9.02 4.49
C THR A 52 3.07 9.57 3.08
N ALA A 53 4.02 10.50 2.88
CA ALA A 53 4.35 11.01 1.56
C ALA A 53 4.85 9.90 0.62
N LEU A 54 5.67 8.97 1.12
CA LEU A 54 6.14 7.83 0.36
C LEU A 54 5.00 6.83 0.05
N ALA A 55 4.14 6.52 1.03
CA ALA A 55 2.98 5.65 0.83
C ALA A 55 2.05 6.22 -0.25
N LEU A 56 1.76 7.52 -0.23
CA LEU A 56 0.97 8.20 -1.28
C LEU A 56 1.66 8.13 -2.65
N THR A 57 2.98 8.26 -2.68
CA THR A 57 3.79 8.15 -3.90
C THR A 57 3.67 6.76 -4.53
N VAL A 58 3.74 5.71 -3.72
CA VAL A 58 3.56 4.32 -4.16
C VAL A 58 2.11 4.07 -4.56
N ARG A 59 1.14 4.57 -3.79
CA ARG A 59 -0.29 4.42 -4.04
C ARG A 59 -0.75 5.01 -5.37
N ASP A 60 -0.23 6.18 -5.75
CA ASP A 60 -0.55 6.79 -7.05
C ASP A 60 -0.23 5.84 -8.22
N ARG A 61 0.87 5.08 -8.12
CA ARG A 61 1.24 4.05 -9.10
C ARG A 61 0.27 2.87 -9.04
N LEU A 62 -0.05 2.36 -7.85
CA LEU A 62 -1.04 1.27 -7.68
C LEU A 62 -2.40 1.63 -8.26
N PHE A 63 -2.89 2.85 -8.03
CA PHE A 63 -4.20 3.27 -8.53
C PHE A 63 -4.27 3.32 -10.05
N ARG A 64 -3.17 3.68 -10.72
CA ARG A 64 -3.07 3.56 -12.18
C ARG A 64 -3.36 2.13 -12.64
N TYR A 65 -2.75 1.13 -12.01
CA TYR A 65 -3.00 -0.27 -12.35
C TYR A 65 -4.42 -0.70 -11.95
N GLY A 66 -4.86 -0.35 -10.75
CA GLY A 66 -6.17 -0.74 -10.22
C GLY A 66 -7.34 -0.23 -11.06
N ILE A 67 -7.29 1.03 -11.51
CA ILE A 67 -8.32 1.59 -12.40
C ILE A 67 -8.36 0.84 -13.73
N HIS A 68 -7.19 0.57 -14.33
CA HIS A 68 -7.12 -0.19 -15.58
C HIS A 68 -7.67 -1.62 -15.44
N THR A 69 -7.39 -2.28 -14.31
CA THR A 69 -7.97 -3.60 -13.98
C THR A 69 -9.49 -3.53 -13.87
N ILE A 70 -10.04 -2.50 -13.22
CA ILE A 70 -11.49 -2.30 -13.10
C ILE A 70 -12.12 -2.11 -14.49
N GLU A 71 -11.57 -1.21 -15.33
CA GLU A 71 -12.04 -0.97 -16.69
C GLU A 71 -12.05 -2.27 -17.52
N THR A 72 -10.94 -3.01 -17.50
CA THR A 72 -10.79 -4.27 -18.22
C THR A 72 -11.84 -5.31 -17.77
N HIS A 73 -12.08 -5.43 -16.46
CA HIS A 73 -13.07 -6.37 -15.93
C HIS A 73 -14.53 -5.98 -16.23
N GLU A 74 -14.82 -4.69 -16.38
CA GLU A 74 -16.13 -4.19 -16.82
C GLU A 74 -16.34 -4.45 -18.32
N GLU A 75 -15.36 -4.10 -19.17
CA GLU A 75 -15.42 -4.32 -20.63
C GLU A 75 -15.59 -5.80 -20.99
N GLN A 76 -14.90 -6.69 -20.27
CA GLN A 76 -14.97 -8.14 -20.50
C GLN A 76 -16.18 -8.81 -19.83
N GLN A 77 -16.98 -8.06 -19.06
CA GLN A 77 -18.06 -8.61 -18.22
C GLN A 77 -17.59 -9.81 -17.38
N ALA A 78 -16.38 -9.71 -16.82
CA ALA A 78 -15.72 -10.83 -16.18
C ALA A 78 -16.52 -11.32 -14.96
N ARG A 79 -16.67 -12.64 -14.81
CA ARG A 79 -17.23 -13.23 -13.58
C ARG A 79 -16.25 -12.98 -12.43
N ARG A 80 -16.76 -12.46 -11.31
CA ARG A 80 -15.95 -12.06 -10.15
C ARG A 80 -16.16 -13.01 -8.98
N VAL A 81 -15.08 -13.28 -8.26
CA VAL A 81 -15.11 -13.96 -6.96
C VAL A 81 -15.31 -12.92 -5.86
N ALA A 82 -16.29 -13.13 -5.00
CA ALA A 82 -16.46 -12.36 -3.77
C ALA A 82 -15.93 -13.20 -2.60
N TYR A 83 -14.79 -12.81 -2.03
CA TYR A 83 -14.23 -13.48 -0.87
C TYR A 83 -14.69 -12.74 0.39
N LEU A 84 -15.56 -13.37 1.19
CA LEU A 84 -16.10 -12.77 2.41
C LEU A 84 -15.32 -13.30 3.62
N SER A 85 -14.72 -12.40 4.40
CA SER A 85 -14.05 -12.77 5.64
C SER A 85 -14.28 -11.72 6.72
N ALA A 86 -14.42 -12.19 7.96
CA ALA A 86 -14.45 -11.29 9.12
C ALA A 86 -13.05 -10.76 9.47
N GLU A 87 -11.99 -11.40 8.99
CA GLU A 87 -10.60 -11.04 9.31
C GLU A 87 -9.71 -11.01 8.07
N TYR A 88 -8.77 -10.06 8.05
CA TYR A 88 -7.68 -9.97 7.10
C TYR A 88 -6.41 -9.54 7.84
N LEU A 89 -5.30 -10.25 7.66
CA LEU A 89 -4.00 -9.90 8.24
C LEU A 89 -3.00 -9.60 7.10
N PRO A 90 -3.15 -8.44 6.43
CA PRO A 90 -2.39 -8.10 5.22
C PRO A 90 -0.91 -7.82 5.51
N GLY A 91 -0.55 -7.42 6.73
CA GLY A 91 0.77 -6.86 7.02
C GLY A 91 0.92 -5.41 6.55
N PRO A 92 2.06 -4.78 6.85
CA PRO A 92 2.46 -3.51 6.28
C PRO A 92 2.44 -3.54 4.74
N HIS A 93 1.88 -2.50 4.13
CA HIS A 93 1.62 -2.43 2.69
C HIS A 93 2.79 -1.86 1.89
N LEU A 94 3.55 -0.91 2.44
CA LEU A 94 4.56 -0.13 1.71
C LEU A 94 5.63 -1.03 1.09
N GLY A 95 6.26 -1.88 1.90
CA GLY A 95 7.30 -2.80 1.43
C GLY A 95 6.78 -3.79 0.39
N LEU A 96 5.59 -4.36 0.61
CA LEU A 96 4.94 -5.28 -0.32
C LEU A 96 4.62 -4.61 -1.67
N ASN A 97 4.09 -3.39 -1.62
CA ASN A 97 3.71 -2.66 -2.83
C ASN A 97 4.92 -2.18 -3.65
N LEU A 98 6.00 -1.75 -2.98
CA LEU A 98 7.27 -1.45 -3.64
C LEU A 98 7.83 -2.67 -4.38
N LEU A 99 7.78 -3.84 -3.74
CA LEU A 99 8.21 -5.11 -4.31
C LEU A 99 7.34 -5.52 -5.51
N ASN A 100 6.01 -5.50 -5.35
CA ASN A 100 5.06 -5.91 -6.40
C ASN A 100 5.10 -4.98 -7.62
N LEU A 101 5.41 -3.70 -7.42
CA LEU A 101 5.63 -2.74 -8.51
C LEU A 101 7.03 -2.85 -9.14
N GLY A 102 7.97 -3.57 -8.53
CA GLY A 102 9.34 -3.68 -9.00
C GLY A 102 10.15 -2.37 -8.92
N VAL A 103 9.82 -1.49 -7.97
CA VAL A 103 10.43 -0.14 -7.84
C VAL A 103 11.22 0.07 -6.55
N THR A 104 11.48 -1.00 -5.79
CA THR A 104 12.19 -0.91 -4.50
C THR A 104 13.55 -0.20 -4.63
N GLU A 105 14.36 -0.57 -5.61
CA GLU A 105 15.70 0.01 -5.79
C GLU A 105 15.63 1.46 -6.28
N GLN A 106 14.68 1.78 -7.15
CA GLN A 106 14.46 3.13 -7.65
C GLN A 106 13.99 4.05 -6.51
N ALA A 107 13.10 3.57 -5.65
CA ALA A 107 12.67 4.29 -4.45
C ALA A 107 13.82 4.47 -3.45
N ARG A 108 14.64 3.43 -3.23
CA ARG A 108 15.83 3.51 -2.38
C ARG A 108 16.82 4.56 -2.88
N GLN A 109 17.10 4.55 -4.18
CA GLN A 109 17.98 5.53 -4.80
C GLN A 109 17.39 6.95 -4.70
N ALA A 110 16.10 7.12 -4.99
CA ALA A 110 15.42 8.42 -4.93
C ALA A 110 15.47 9.03 -3.52
N LEU A 111 15.19 8.24 -2.48
CA LEU A 111 15.22 8.68 -1.09
C LEU A 111 16.65 8.95 -0.61
N SER A 112 17.62 8.13 -1.00
CA SER A 112 19.03 8.35 -0.63
C SER A 112 19.59 9.67 -1.16
N GLN A 113 19.16 10.11 -2.36
CA GLN A 113 19.51 11.42 -2.91
C GLN A 113 18.94 12.59 -2.09
N LEU A 114 17.87 12.35 -1.34
CA LEU A 114 17.26 13.32 -0.43
C LEU A 114 17.79 13.17 1.01
N GLY A 115 18.67 12.20 1.26
CA GLY A 115 19.25 11.93 2.58
C GLY A 115 18.37 11.07 3.50
N TYR A 116 17.42 10.31 2.95
CA TYR A 116 16.55 9.42 3.70
C TYR A 116 16.87 7.95 3.42
N ASP A 117 16.74 7.11 4.45
CA ASP A 117 16.79 5.65 4.31
C ASP A 117 15.40 5.10 4.04
N LEU A 118 15.27 4.23 3.03
CA LEU A 118 14.01 3.59 2.69
C LEU A 118 13.56 2.62 3.80
N ASP A 119 14.51 1.89 4.40
CA ASP A 119 14.17 0.84 5.36
C ASP A 119 13.60 1.45 6.65
N ASP A 120 14.15 2.58 7.10
CA ASP A 120 13.60 3.39 8.22
C ASP A 120 12.14 3.82 7.99
N LEU A 121 11.75 4.11 6.73
CA LEU A 121 10.38 4.52 6.40
C LEU A 121 9.44 3.32 6.27
N ILE A 122 9.94 2.17 5.81
CA ILE A 122 9.17 0.91 5.79
C ILE A 122 8.85 0.46 7.22
N GLU A 123 9.84 0.52 8.12
CA GLU A 123 9.66 0.15 9.53
C GLU A 123 8.72 1.09 10.30
N GLN A 124 8.43 2.27 9.76
CA GLN A 124 7.48 3.19 10.38
C GLN A 124 6.03 2.71 10.26
N GLU A 125 5.72 1.89 9.26
CA GLU A 125 4.36 1.45 9.00
C GLU A 125 3.82 0.50 10.07
N GLU A 126 2.70 0.87 10.68
CA GLU A 126 1.96 -0.01 11.59
C GLU A 126 1.14 -1.04 10.78
N GLU A 127 1.12 -2.30 11.23
CA GLU A 127 0.30 -3.33 10.62
C GLU A 127 -1.19 -3.02 10.82
N PRO A 128 -2.05 -3.12 9.78
CA PRO A 128 -3.48 -2.96 9.94
C PRO A 128 -4.09 -3.99 10.89
N GLY A 129 -4.72 -3.52 11.96
CA GLY A 129 -5.42 -4.35 12.96
C GLY A 129 -6.75 -4.91 12.45
N LEU A 130 -6.72 -5.69 11.37
CA LEU A 130 -7.91 -6.21 10.66
C LEU A 130 -8.12 -7.72 10.85
N GLY A 131 -7.27 -8.40 11.60
CA GLY A 131 -7.32 -9.84 11.85
C GLY A 131 -6.28 -10.25 12.88
N ASN A 132 -6.34 -11.51 13.32
CA ASN A 132 -5.63 -11.92 14.54
C ASN A 132 -4.70 -13.12 14.35
N GLY A 133 -5.03 -13.99 13.40
CA GLY A 133 -4.34 -15.26 13.27
C GLY A 133 -4.45 -15.87 11.88
N GLY A 134 -4.39 -17.20 11.84
CA GLY A 134 -4.28 -17.96 10.59
C GLY A 134 -5.43 -17.74 9.62
N LEU A 135 -6.65 -17.48 10.11
CA LEU A 135 -7.80 -17.18 9.25
C LEU A 135 -7.59 -15.86 8.48
N GLY A 136 -7.26 -14.78 9.20
CA GLY A 136 -6.98 -13.48 8.58
C GLY A 136 -5.76 -13.53 7.65
N ARG A 137 -4.72 -14.27 8.02
CA ARG A 137 -3.54 -14.42 7.16
C ARG A 137 -3.83 -15.24 5.90
N LEU A 138 -4.63 -16.30 6.01
CA LEU A 138 -5.08 -17.07 4.86
C LEU A 138 -5.87 -16.20 3.87
N ALA A 139 -6.81 -15.40 4.39
CA ALA A 139 -7.60 -14.48 3.58
C ALA A 139 -6.72 -13.46 2.84
N ALA A 140 -5.72 -12.88 3.52
CA ALA A 140 -4.76 -11.97 2.91
C ALA A 140 -3.91 -12.64 1.82
N CYS A 141 -3.34 -13.82 2.10
CA CYS A 141 -2.55 -14.58 1.11
C CYS A 141 -3.39 -15.00 -0.11
N TYR A 142 -4.68 -15.28 0.07
CA TYR A 142 -5.58 -15.56 -1.03
C TYR A 142 -5.78 -14.34 -1.92
N LEU A 143 -5.97 -13.15 -1.37
CA LEU A 143 -6.09 -11.93 -2.17
C LEU A 143 -4.81 -11.66 -3.00
N ASP A 144 -3.64 -11.83 -2.40
CA ASP A 144 -2.35 -11.69 -3.09
C ASP A 144 -2.18 -12.72 -4.22
N SER A 145 -2.56 -13.98 -3.97
CA SER A 145 -2.52 -15.06 -4.97
C SER A 145 -3.51 -14.81 -6.11
N LEU A 146 -4.73 -14.36 -5.80
CA LEU A 146 -5.77 -14.06 -6.80
C LEU A 146 -5.34 -12.91 -7.70
N ALA A 147 -4.72 -11.86 -7.14
CA ALA A 147 -4.14 -10.77 -7.92
C ALA A 147 -3.00 -11.27 -8.83
N SER A 148 -2.08 -12.07 -8.28
CA SER A 148 -0.94 -12.62 -9.03
C SER A 148 -1.34 -13.56 -10.16
N LEU A 149 -2.45 -14.29 -10.00
CA LEU A 149 -3.02 -15.19 -11.00
C LEU A 149 -4.00 -14.50 -11.95
N GLU A 150 -4.15 -13.17 -11.85
CA GLU A 150 -5.07 -12.36 -12.65
C GLU A 150 -6.53 -12.84 -12.54
N VAL A 151 -6.92 -13.39 -11.39
CA VAL A 151 -8.29 -13.85 -11.13
C VAL A 151 -9.12 -12.65 -10.66
N PRO A 152 -10.21 -12.29 -11.37
CA PRO A 152 -11.08 -11.18 -10.95
C PRO A 152 -11.73 -11.49 -9.60
N ALA A 153 -11.26 -10.83 -8.54
CA ALA A 153 -11.72 -11.08 -7.18
C ALA A 153 -11.75 -9.81 -6.33
N ILE A 154 -12.70 -9.76 -5.40
CA ILE A 154 -12.83 -8.69 -4.41
C ILE A 154 -12.96 -9.32 -3.02
N GLY A 155 -12.13 -8.86 -2.08
CA GLY A 155 -12.26 -9.17 -0.66
C GLY A 155 -13.26 -8.23 0.01
N TYR A 156 -14.17 -8.78 0.80
CA TYR A 156 -15.10 -8.02 1.63
C TYR A 156 -14.86 -8.36 3.10
N GLY A 157 -14.73 -7.33 3.93
CA GLY A 157 -14.55 -7.45 5.36
C GLY A 157 -15.08 -6.25 6.12
N ILE A 158 -14.67 -6.16 7.38
CA ILE A 158 -15.06 -5.09 8.31
C ILE A 158 -13.82 -4.23 8.57
N ARG A 159 -13.99 -2.90 8.48
CA ARG A 159 -12.95 -1.93 8.85
C ARG A 159 -13.00 -1.70 10.36
N TYR A 160 -12.26 -2.50 11.11
CA TYR A 160 -12.18 -2.34 12.56
C TYR A 160 -11.39 -1.08 12.92
N GLU A 161 -11.96 -0.22 13.78
CA GLU A 161 -11.27 0.97 14.27
C GLU A 161 -10.10 0.62 15.18
N PHE A 162 -10.26 -0.47 15.94
CA PHE A 162 -9.25 -1.04 16.82
C PHE A 162 -9.02 -2.50 16.42
N GLY A 163 -7.77 -2.92 16.34
CA GLY A 163 -7.42 -4.34 16.19
C GLY A 163 -7.73 -5.13 17.46
N ILE A 164 -7.13 -6.30 17.61
CA ILE A 164 -7.38 -7.16 18.78
C ILE A 164 -6.90 -6.54 20.08
N PHE A 165 -5.59 -6.33 20.20
CA PHE A 165 -4.92 -5.60 21.27
C PHE A 165 -3.41 -5.52 20.99
N GLU A 166 -2.76 -4.49 21.53
CA GLU A 166 -1.31 -4.43 21.70
C GLU A 166 -0.94 -5.18 22.99
N GLN A 167 -0.13 -6.23 22.86
CA GLN A 167 0.32 -7.03 24.00
C GLN A 167 1.50 -6.34 24.70
N ALA A 168 1.36 -6.09 26.01
CA ALA A 168 2.46 -5.68 26.87
C ALA A 168 2.70 -6.71 27.99
N ILE A 169 3.94 -6.87 28.42
CA ILE A 169 4.28 -7.70 29.59
C ILE A 169 4.59 -6.79 30.78
N ARG A 170 3.85 -6.96 31.88
CA ARG A 170 4.08 -6.24 33.15
C ARG A 170 4.13 -7.23 34.30
N ASP A 171 5.21 -7.19 35.06
CA ASP A 171 5.43 -8.07 36.22
C ASP A 171 5.27 -9.58 35.88
N GLY A 172 5.63 -9.97 34.66
CA GLY A 172 5.52 -11.34 34.16
C GLY A 172 4.15 -11.73 33.59
N TRP A 173 3.18 -10.80 33.54
CA TRP A 173 1.82 -11.06 33.07
C TRP A 173 1.49 -10.27 31.80
N GLN A 174 0.61 -10.84 30.96
CA GLN A 174 0.03 -10.15 29.82
C GLN A 174 -0.89 -9.02 30.29
N VAL A 175 -0.72 -7.86 29.68
CA VAL A 175 -1.61 -6.71 29.77
C VAL A 175 -2.02 -6.30 28.37
N GLU A 176 -3.33 -6.20 28.14
CA GLU A 176 -3.92 -5.84 26.85
C GLU A 176 -4.12 -4.33 26.79
N ARG A 177 -3.70 -3.72 25.69
CA ARG A 177 -3.93 -2.31 25.39
C ARG A 177 -4.68 -2.21 24.07
N THR A 178 -5.53 -1.21 23.93
CA THR A 178 -6.22 -0.96 22.67
C THR A 178 -5.20 -0.68 21.56
N ASP A 179 -5.25 -1.47 20.49
CA ASP A 179 -4.52 -1.22 19.26
C ASP A 179 -5.16 -0.04 18.52
N LYS A 180 -4.39 1.02 18.28
CA LYS A 180 -4.84 2.27 17.65
C LYS A 180 -4.14 2.50 16.31
N TRP A 181 -3.99 1.46 15.49
CA TRP A 181 -3.33 1.52 14.18
C TRP A 181 -3.81 2.66 13.25
N LEU A 182 -5.04 3.16 13.42
CA LEU A 182 -5.58 4.30 12.65
C LEU A 182 -5.23 5.68 13.22
N ARG A 183 -4.48 5.79 14.32
CA ARG A 183 -4.24 7.04 15.04
C ARG A 183 -3.67 8.15 14.15
N TYR A 184 -2.81 7.80 13.20
CA TYR A 184 -2.18 8.74 12.27
C TYR A 184 -2.81 8.73 10.87
N GLY A 185 -3.96 8.07 10.72
CA GLY A 185 -4.61 7.81 9.44
C GLY A 185 -4.02 6.60 8.73
N ASN A 186 -4.66 6.21 7.61
CA ASN A 186 -4.22 5.12 6.77
C ASN A 186 -4.07 5.64 5.33
N PRO A 187 -2.84 5.75 4.79
CA PRO A 187 -2.66 6.25 3.43
C PRO A 187 -3.19 5.30 2.36
N TRP A 188 -3.52 4.05 2.68
CA TRP A 188 -3.93 3.05 1.68
C TRP A 188 -5.44 2.98 1.43
N GLU A 189 -6.26 3.54 2.32
CA GLU A 189 -7.72 3.51 2.15
C GLU A 189 -8.24 4.65 1.25
N VAL A 190 -9.40 4.38 0.64
CA VAL A 190 -10.19 5.34 -0.14
C VAL A 190 -11.60 5.35 0.45
N VAL A 191 -12.14 6.54 0.72
CA VAL A 191 -13.45 6.76 1.36
C VAL A 191 -14.36 7.53 0.42
#